data_AF-A0A537RLA5-F1
#
_entry.id   AF-A0A537RLA5-F1
#
_cell.length_a   1.000
_cell.length_b   1.000
_cell.length_c   1.000
_cell.angle_alpha   90.00
_cell.angle_beta   90.00
_cell.angle_gamma   90.00
#
_symmetry.space_group_name_H-M   'P 1'
#
loop_
_entity.id
_entity.type
_entity.pdbx_description
1 polymer ?
#
loop_
_entity_poly.entity_id
_entity_poly.type
_entity_poly.pdbx_seq_one_letter_code
_entity_poly.pdbx_strand_id
1 'polypeptide(L)'
;MAHAEALQTLEPGAGATAAIVDFVCRLNYAAFGDEVIHYARRHLLDTVGVMIAGAGGEVATRAEAVLGAARPPGRIPVPGRARRADLLDAAFLGGTAAHGIELDDGFRQGSVHPGCVVVPAALALGCARHSNGEALIEAIVTGYETVTAIGRACHPEVRQRGFHPTAVVGVFGSAAAAGKLAGLSAEHLANALGLAASSGAGLFAFVNGGGDIKRLHAGHAAREGLQATLLAEQGVEGPPGVIEERDGFMQAFARAEKARAIALPPAVPFGITDCYIKPYPCCRHIQPALEALIGLLNDENIASEEVERIEVATYRIAAEHAQTGWDDFASAQLSFPYLIGLALKFRAVRLEHFADAVRRDSAFAAIARKLTVTAPADVDRLYPQLRPARVTVITARGSFTRQAEEALGSRIVPLDDPRLKAKFLDLVGPVLGTARANELAQALWSIDAIRDVAPLVGSMA
;
A
#
# COMPACT_ATOMS: atom_id res chain seq x y z
N MET A 1 -45.86 0.43 12.30
CA MET A 1 -45.45 0.81 10.93
C MET A 1 -45.05 2.27 10.90
N ALA A 2 -43.82 2.63 11.31
CA ALA A 2 -43.21 3.95 11.07
C ALA A 2 -41.70 3.95 11.38
N HIS A 3 -41.01 2.86 11.04
CA HIS A 3 -39.52 2.78 11.04
C HIS A 3 -39.00 2.32 9.67
N ALA A 4 -39.88 2.32 8.68
CA ALA A 4 -39.63 1.87 7.31
C ALA A 4 -39.56 3.05 6.31
N GLU A 5 -39.65 4.29 6.78
CA GLU A 5 -39.57 5.48 5.93
C GLU A 5 -38.22 6.16 6.10
N ALA A 6 -37.50 6.24 4.98
CA ALA A 6 -36.29 7.02 4.74
C ALA A 6 -34.96 6.48 5.30
N LEU A 7 -34.70 5.17 5.18
CA LEU A 7 -33.41 4.82 4.58
C LEU A 7 -33.57 5.16 3.10
N GLN A 8 -33.15 6.36 2.70
CA GLN A 8 -32.94 6.67 1.29
C GLN A 8 -32.09 5.53 0.75
N THR A 9 -32.72 4.61 0.03
CA THR A 9 -32.04 3.61 -0.79
C THR A 9 -31.17 4.44 -1.73
N LEU A 10 -29.87 4.47 -1.43
CA LEU A 10 -28.92 4.80 -2.46
C LEU A 10 -29.24 3.85 -3.60
N GLU A 11 -29.37 4.38 -4.81
CA GLU A 11 -29.11 3.63 -6.02
C GLU A 11 -27.62 3.84 -6.31
N PRO A 12 -26.71 3.09 -5.66
CA PRO A 12 -25.40 2.89 -6.26
C PRO A 12 -25.61 2.41 -7.67
N GLY A 13 -24.88 3.04 -8.60
CA GLY A 13 -25.09 2.83 -10.03
C GLY A 13 -25.23 1.35 -10.30
N ALA A 14 -26.42 0.94 -10.75
CA ALA A 14 -26.76 -0.46 -10.90
C ALA A 14 -25.67 -1.17 -11.71
N GLY A 15 -25.19 -2.31 -11.22
CA GLY A 15 -24.20 -3.13 -11.91
C GLY A 15 -22.74 -2.78 -11.59
N ALA A 16 -22.43 -2.15 -10.46
CA ALA A 16 -21.05 -1.95 -10.02
C ALA A 16 -20.31 -3.30 -9.81
N THR A 17 -20.94 -4.26 -9.12
CA THR A 17 -20.38 -5.60 -8.95
C THR A 17 -20.28 -6.31 -10.30
N ALA A 18 -21.32 -6.22 -11.15
CA ALA A 18 -21.32 -6.79 -12.49
C ALA A 18 -20.22 -6.20 -13.40
N ALA A 19 -19.94 -4.91 -13.32
CA ALA A 19 -18.89 -4.24 -14.10
C ALA A 19 -17.49 -4.73 -13.71
N ILE A 20 -17.24 -4.92 -12.41
CA ILE A 20 -15.97 -5.53 -11.94
C ILE A 20 -15.87 -6.97 -12.43
N VAL A 21 -16.94 -7.75 -12.30
CA VAL A 21 -16.97 -9.14 -12.75
C VAL A 21 -16.68 -9.23 -14.26
N ASP A 22 -17.35 -8.43 -15.08
CA ASP A 22 -17.14 -8.40 -16.54
C ASP A 22 -15.70 -8.03 -16.88
N PHE A 23 -15.16 -6.99 -16.21
CA PHE A 23 -13.79 -6.56 -16.39
C PHE A 23 -12.79 -7.67 -16.08
N VAL A 24 -12.88 -8.29 -14.91
CA VAL A 24 -11.95 -9.35 -14.48
C VAL A 24 -12.02 -10.57 -15.41
N CYS A 25 -13.22 -11.00 -15.79
CA CYS A 25 -13.41 -12.14 -16.67
C CYS A 25 -12.87 -11.89 -18.10
N ARG A 26 -13.03 -10.68 -18.63
CA ARG A 26 -12.63 -10.36 -20.02
C ARG A 26 -11.19 -9.92 -20.19
N LEU A 27 -10.62 -9.26 -19.19
CA LEU A 27 -9.26 -8.72 -19.27
C LEU A 27 -8.27 -9.85 -19.53
N ASN A 28 -7.33 -9.66 -20.45
CA ASN A 28 -6.28 -10.63 -20.72
C ASN A 28 -4.99 -9.87 -21.05
N TYR A 29 -3.86 -10.56 -21.01
CA TYR A 29 -2.54 -9.97 -21.12
C TYR A 29 -2.37 -9.18 -22.42
N ALA A 30 -2.92 -9.68 -23.53
CA ALA A 30 -2.85 -9.04 -24.83
C ALA A 30 -3.65 -7.72 -24.92
N ALA A 31 -4.55 -7.45 -23.96
CA ALA A 31 -5.28 -6.19 -23.89
C ALA A 31 -4.47 -5.06 -23.22
N PHE A 32 -3.31 -5.37 -22.62
CA PHE A 32 -2.48 -4.37 -21.95
C PHE A 32 -1.60 -3.60 -22.94
N GLY A 33 -1.57 -2.27 -22.78
CA GLY A 33 -0.51 -1.46 -23.37
C GLY A 33 0.78 -1.56 -22.54
N ASP A 34 1.92 -1.20 -23.15
CA ASP A 34 3.25 -1.28 -22.54
C ASP A 34 3.33 -0.57 -21.17
N GLU A 35 2.65 0.57 -21.00
CA GLU A 35 2.62 1.31 -19.73
C GLU A 35 2.01 0.46 -18.60
N VAL A 36 0.93 -0.28 -18.87
CA VAL A 36 0.24 -1.09 -17.85
C VAL A 36 1.13 -2.26 -17.42
N ILE A 37 1.73 -2.96 -18.37
CA ILE A 37 2.67 -4.06 -18.09
C ILE A 37 3.87 -3.53 -17.30
N HIS A 38 4.41 -2.38 -17.70
CA HIS A 38 5.53 -1.75 -17.03
C HIS A 38 5.20 -1.41 -15.57
N TYR A 39 4.06 -0.75 -15.30
CA TYR A 39 3.63 -0.45 -13.94
C TYR A 39 3.29 -1.70 -13.12
N ALA A 40 2.71 -2.75 -13.72
CA ALA A 40 2.48 -4.02 -13.03
C ALA A 40 3.80 -4.65 -12.55
N ARG A 41 4.83 -4.67 -13.40
CA ARG A 41 6.18 -5.13 -13.01
C ARG A 41 6.79 -4.26 -11.92
N ARG A 42 6.64 -2.93 -12.00
CA ARG A 42 7.12 -1.98 -10.99
C ARG A 42 6.54 -2.25 -9.61
N HIS A 43 5.21 -2.37 -9.53
CA HIS A 43 4.51 -2.62 -8.27
C HIS A 43 4.76 -4.02 -7.71
N LEU A 44 4.91 -5.03 -8.58
CA LEU A 44 5.33 -6.36 -8.18
C LEU A 44 6.75 -6.33 -7.57
N LEU A 45 7.71 -5.71 -8.25
CA LEU A 45 9.08 -5.55 -7.77
C LEU A 45 9.09 -4.82 -6.42
N ASP A 46 8.40 -3.68 -6.33
CA ASP A 46 8.29 -2.88 -5.12
C ASP A 46 7.74 -3.70 -3.96
N THR A 47 6.58 -4.32 -4.16
CA THR A 47 5.88 -5.05 -3.10
C THR A 47 6.69 -6.25 -2.63
N VAL A 48 7.31 -7.03 -3.54
CA VAL A 48 8.17 -8.15 -3.16
C VAL A 48 9.37 -7.68 -2.34
N GLY A 49 10.00 -6.57 -2.72
CA GLY A 49 11.11 -5.99 -1.97
C GLY A 49 10.69 -5.60 -0.55
N VAL A 50 9.53 -4.94 -0.42
CA VAL A 50 8.97 -4.54 0.87
C VAL A 50 8.52 -5.76 1.70
N MET A 51 7.94 -6.80 1.08
CA MET A 51 7.62 -8.06 1.76
C MET A 51 8.86 -8.71 2.37
N ILE A 52 9.93 -8.83 1.59
CA ILE A 52 11.18 -9.48 2.06
C ILE A 52 11.82 -8.67 3.20
N ALA A 53 11.93 -7.36 3.06
CA ALA A 53 12.51 -6.52 4.12
C ALA A 53 11.62 -6.44 5.37
N GLY A 54 10.30 -6.38 5.19
CA GLY A 54 9.32 -6.37 6.27
C GLY A 54 9.11 -7.73 6.92
N ALA A 55 9.58 -8.81 6.28
CA ALA A 55 9.41 -10.17 6.76
C ALA A 55 9.95 -10.28 8.17
N GLY A 56 11.17 -9.84 8.49
CA GLY A 56 11.76 -9.92 9.82
C GLY A 56 11.12 -9.06 10.92
N GLY A 57 10.11 -8.24 10.59
CA GLY A 57 9.47 -7.33 11.54
C GLY A 57 8.81 -8.05 12.72
N GLU A 58 8.71 -7.36 13.86
CA GLU A 58 8.19 -7.92 15.11
C GLU A 58 6.75 -8.46 14.98
N VAL A 59 5.85 -7.69 14.35
CA VAL A 59 4.46 -8.10 14.15
C VAL A 59 4.35 -9.33 13.24
N ALA A 60 5.09 -9.35 12.13
CA ALA A 60 5.14 -10.51 11.24
C ALA A 60 5.67 -11.76 11.96
N THR A 61 6.70 -11.60 12.82
CA THR A 61 7.29 -12.72 13.58
C THR A 61 6.34 -13.26 14.63
N ARG A 62 5.65 -12.38 15.36
CA ARG A 62 4.64 -12.77 16.35
C ARG A 62 3.43 -13.44 15.67
N ALA A 63 2.99 -12.92 14.54
CA ALA A 63 1.94 -13.52 13.73
C ALA A 63 2.32 -14.93 13.25
N GLU A 64 3.54 -15.11 12.75
CA GLU A 64 4.08 -16.42 12.36
C GLU A 64 4.10 -17.40 13.54
N ALA A 65 4.52 -16.96 14.73
CA ALA A 65 4.55 -17.79 15.93
C ALA A 65 3.16 -18.30 16.33
N VAL A 66 2.13 -17.44 16.26
CA VAL A 66 0.74 -17.82 16.54
C VAL A 66 0.26 -18.89 15.54
N LEU A 67 0.50 -18.68 14.25
CA LEU A 67 0.13 -19.66 13.22
C LEU A 67 0.91 -20.96 13.40
N GLY A 68 2.19 -20.88 13.75
CA GLY A 68 3.05 -22.03 14.03
C GLY A 68 2.61 -22.89 15.20
N ALA A 69 1.96 -22.30 16.20
CA ALA A 69 1.40 -23.03 17.33
C ALA A 69 0.06 -23.71 16.97
N ALA A 70 -0.69 -23.16 16.01
CA ALA A 70 -2.04 -23.61 15.67
C ALA A 70 -2.12 -24.52 14.42
N ARG A 71 -1.13 -24.45 13.52
CA ARG A 71 -1.15 -25.07 12.20
C ARG A 71 0.12 -25.88 11.93
N PRO A 72 0.03 -27.02 11.23
CA PRO A 72 1.22 -27.72 10.74
C PRO A 72 1.97 -26.84 9.70
N PRO A 73 3.26 -27.11 9.44
CA PRO A 73 3.98 -26.48 8.35
C PRO A 73 3.29 -26.72 7.00
N GLY A 74 3.28 -25.71 6.13
CA GLY A 74 2.69 -25.82 4.80
C GLY A 74 3.73 -25.95 3.69
N ARG A 75 3.32 -25.75 2.44
CA ARG A 75 4.17 -25.93 1.24
C ARG A 75 4.47 -24.63 0.51
N ILE A 76 3.72 -23.57 0.76
CA ILE A 76 3.84 -22.30 0.05
C ILE A 76 4.98 -21.48 0.68
N PRO A 77 5.98 -21.05 -0.10
CA PRO A 77 7.02 -20.15 0.39
C PRO A 77 6.43 -18.81 0.83
N VAL A 78 6.99 -18.23 1.90
CA VAL A 78 6.67 -16.86 2.33
C VAL A 78 7.90 -16.00 2.04
N PRO A 79 7.81 -14.98 1.17
CA PRO A 79 8.96 -14.14 0.86
C PRO A 79 9.65 -13.56 2.11
N GLY A 80 10.98 -13.68 2.17
CA GLY A 80 11.82 -13.24 3.28
C GLY A 80 11.78 -14.14 4.53
N ARG A 81 11.19 -15.34 4.45
CA ARG A 81 11.08 -16.28 5.58
C ARG A 81 11.56 -17.67 5.19
N ALA A 82 12.29 -18.31 6.09
CA ALA A 82 12.64 -19.73 5.97
C ALA A 82 11.42 -20.67 6.09
N ARG A 83 10.37 -20.24 6.79
CA ARG A 83 9.14 -21.02 6.97
C ARG A 83 8.32 -21.05 5.69
N ARG A 84 7.78 -22.24 5.40
CA ARG A 84 6.66 -22.43 4.46
C ARG A 84 5.33 -22.47 5.21
N ALA A 85 4.32 -21.83 4.66
CA ALA A 85 2.98 -21.75 5.23
C ALA A 85 1.96 -22.47 4.35
N ASP A 86 0.76 -22.68 4.88
CA ASP A 86 -0.36 -23.04 4.01
C ASP A 86 -0.73 -21.85 3.11
N LEU A 87 -1.62 -22.08 2.14
CA LEU A 87 -1.96 -21.10 1.12
C LEU A 87 -2.50 -19.78 1.71
N LEU A 88 -3.38 -19.86 2.70
CA LEU A 88 -4.03 -18.70 3.31
C LEU A 88 -3.06 -17.96 4.23
N ASP A 89 -2.26 -18.70 5.01
CA ASP A 89 -1.27 -18.15 5.91
C ASP A 89 -0.09 -17.51 5.16
N ALA A 90 0.28 -18.02 3.98
CA ALA A 90 1.29 -17.40 3.13
C ALA A 90 0.85 -16.01 2.64
N ALA A 91 -0.40 -15.88 2.20
CA ALA A 91 -0.97 -14.58 1.83
C ALA A 91 -1.05 -13.63 3.03
N PHE A 92 -1.46 -14.14 4.20
CA PHE A 92 -1.56 -13.37 5.44
C PHE A 92 -0.20 -12.83 5.92
N LEU A 93 0.81 -13.69 6.01
CA LEU A 93 2.15 -13.31 6.42
C LEU A 93 2.80 -12.38 5.40
N GLY A 94 2.60 -12.64 4.11
CA GLY A 94 3.07 -11.78 3.02
C GLY A 94 2.48 -10.37 3.11
N GLY A 95 1.15 -10.24 3.27
CA GLY A 95 0.51 -8.93 3.40
C GLY A 95 0.88 -8.20 4.69
N THR A 96 1.04 -8.93 5.79
CA THR A 96 1.52 -8.38 7.06
C THR A 96 2.93 -7.81 6.93
N ALA A 97 3.82 -8.53 6.24
CA ALA A 97 5.18 -8.08 5.97
C ALA A 97 5.22 -6.88 5.02
N ALA A 98 4.44 -6.92 3.92
CA ALA A 98 4.35 -5.84 2.95
C ALA A 98 3.90 -4.51 3.57
N HIS A 99 2.99 -4.55 4.55
CA HIS A 99 2.51 -3.35 5.24
C HIS A 99 3.28 -3.06 6.55
N GLY A 100 4.34 -3.82 6.82
CA GLY A 100 5.07 -3.83 8.10
C GLY A 100 5.97 -2.61 8.34
N ILE A 101 6.55 -2.08 7.27
CA ILE A 101 7.63 -1.08 7.31
C ILE A 101 7.28 0.25 6.62
N GLU A 102 5.99 0.54 6.43
CA GLU A 102 5.48 1.82 5.90
C GLU A 102 6.05 2.23 4.52
N LEU A 103 6.47 1.27 3.71
CA LEU A 103 7.20 1.51 2.46
C LEU A 103 6.46 0.99 1.20
N ASP A 104 5.32 0.33 1.41
CA ASP A 104 4.44 -0.13 0.36
C ASP A 104 3.85 1.01 -0.47
N ASP A 105 3.44 0.64 -1.68
CA ASP A 105 2.76 1.48 -2.63
C ASP A 105 1.40 1.99 -2.09
N GLY A 106 0.76 2.88 -2.83
CA GLY A 106 -0.59 3.30 -2.47
C GLY A 106 -1.28 4.12 -3.53
N PHE A 107 -2.57 4.32 -3.33
CA PHE A 107 -3.45 5.02 -4.26
C PHE A 107 -4.11 6.22 -3.59
N ARG A 108 -3.70 7.42 -3.99
CA ARG A 108 -4.07 8.68 -3.31
C ARG A 108 -5.58 8.91 -3.31
N GLN A 109 -6.26 8.68 -4.44
CA GLN A 109 -7.69 8.99 -4.59
C GLN A 109 -8.60 8.01 -3.83
N GLY A 110 -8.08 6.88 -3.35
CA GLY A 110 -8.82 5.92 -2.52
C GLY A 110 -8.33 5.83 -1.07
N SER A 111 -7.23 6.50 -0.72
CA SER A 111 -6.54 6.34 0.58
C SER A 111 -6.27 4.86 0.93
N VAL A 112 -5.85 4.08 -0.06
CA VAL A 112 -5.74 2.62 -0.02
C VAL A 112 -4.35 2.15 -0.47
N HIS A 113 -3.88 1.03 0.06
CA HIS A 113 -2.61 0.40 -0.30
C HIS A 113 -2.88 -0.94 -1.01
N PRO A 114 -2.86 -0.99 -2.36
CA PRO A 114 -3.26 -2.18 -3.10
C PRO A 114 -2.19 -3.28 -3.10
N GLY A 115 -0.91 -2.94 -3.22
CA GLY A 115 0.16 -3.92 -3.38
C GLY A 115 0.27 -4.87 -2.21
N CYS A 116 0.25 -4.35 -0.98
CA CYS A 116 0.33 -5.15 0.24
C CYS A 116 -0.85 -6.11 0.46
N VAL A 117 -1.88 -6.06 -0.39
CA VAL A 117 -3.04 -6.97 -0.33
C VAL A 117 -3.10 -7.87 -1.57
N VAL A 118 -2.97 -7.29 -2.76
CA VAL A 118 -3.15 -7.99 -4.04
C VAL A 118 -1.98 -8.92 -4.35
N VAL A 119 -0.75 -8.40 -4.26
CA VAL A 119 0.47 -9.15 -4.62
C VAL A 119 0.68 -10.39 -3.74
N PRO A 120 0.58 -10.35 -2.40
CA PRO A 120 0.78 -11.56 -1.60
C PRO A 120 -0.27 -12.65 -1.88
N ALA A 121 -1.53 -12.29 -2.13
CA ALA A 121 -2.56 -13.24 -2.50
C ALA A 121 -2.28 -13.87 -3.88
N ALA A 122 -1.92 -13.04 -4.86
CA ALA A 122 -1.59 -13.48 -6.22
C ALA A 122 -0.34 -14.38 -6.25
N LEU A 123 0.72 -14.03 -5.50
CA LEU A 123 1.93 -14.86 -5.40
C LEU A 123 1.66 -16.20 -4.73
N ALA A 124 0.88 -16.21 -3.63
CA ALA A 124 0.57 -17.45 -2.92
C ALA A 124 -0.23 -18.41 -3.80
N LEU A 125 -1.29 -17.93 -4.46
CA LEU A 125 -2.11 -18.76 -5.33
C LEU A 125 -1.40 -19.12 -6.63
N GLY A 126 -0.67 -18.17 -7.25
CA GLY A 126 0.12 -18.41 -8.45
C GLY A 126 1.21 -19.46 -8.23
N CYS A 127 1.88 -19.43 -7.08
CA CYS A 127 2.81 -20.48 -6.68
C CYS A 127 2.10 -21.83 -6.49
N ALA A 128 0.94 -21.85 -5.84
CA ALA A 128 0.20 -23.10 -5.60
C ALA A 128 -0.33 -23.75 -6.89
N ARG A 129 -0.68 -22.93 -7.89
CA ARG A 129 -1.23 -23.37 -9.17
C ARG A 129 -0.21 -23.45 -10.31
N HIS A 130 1.07 -23.19 -10.04
CA HIS A 130 2.13 -23.15 -11.06
C HIS A 130 1.77 -22.21 -12.23
N SER A 131 1.18 -21.05 -11.91
CA SER A 131 0.76 -20.09 -12.93
C SER A 131 1.97 -19.52 -13.68
N ASN A 132 1.77 -19.13 -14.94
CA ASN A 132 2.77 -18.39 -15.69
C ASN A 132 2.77 -16.90 -15.29
N GLY A 133 3.79 -16.17 -15.73
CA GLY A 133 3.97 -14.76 -15.39
C GLY A 133 2.97 -13.81 -16.01
N GLU A 134 2.47 -14.11 -17.21
CA GLU A 134 1.40 -13.33 -17.84
C GLU A 134 0.12 -13.39 -17.00
N ALA A 135 -0.29 -14.58 -16.57
CA ALA A 135 -1.43 -14.79 -15.68
C ALA A 135 -1.24 -14.08 -14.32
N LEU A 136 0.00 -14.07 -13.79
CA LEU A 136 0.31 -13.31 -12.57
C LEU A 136 0.15 -11.80 -12.78
N ILE A 137 0.61 -11.26 -13.92
CA ILE A 137 0.39 -9.84 -14.26
C ILE A 137 -1.10 -9.55 -14.42
N GLU A 138 -1.86 -10.38 -15.14
CA GLU A 138 -3.31 -10.20 -15.29
C GLU A 138 -4.00 -10.11 -13.93
N ALA A 139 -3.67 -11.03 -13.03
CA ALA A 139 -4.22 -11.08 -11.68
C ALA A 139 -3.90 -9.81 -10.88
N ILE A 140 -2.65 -9.37 -10.90
CA ILE A 140 -2.21 -8.14 -10.23
C ILE A 140 -2.95 -6.93 -10.78
N VAL A 141 -3.03 -6.77 -12.11
CA VAL A 141 -3.75 -5.66 -12.73
C VAL A 141 -5.23 -5.71 -12.35
N THR A 142 -5.91 -6.86 -12.45
CA THR A 142 -7.32 -6.97 -12.06
C THR A 142 -7.57 -6.63 -10.59
N GLY A 143 -6.67 -7.04 -9.69
CA GLY A 143 -6.78 -6.72 -8.27
C GLY A 143 -6.59 -5.23 -7.99
N TYR A 144 -5.60 -4.61 -8.63
CA TYR A 144 -5.36 -3.16 -8.51
C TYR A 144 -6.52 -2.34 -9.06
N GLU A 145 -7.02 -2.66 -10.26
CA GLU A 145 -8.16 -1.95 -10.84
C GLU A 145 -9.42 -2.07 -9.98
N THR A 146 -9.67 -3.26 -9.41
CA THR A 146 -10.78 -3.46 -8.47
C THR A 146 -10.65 -2.57 -7.22
N VAL A 147 -9.46 -2.57 -6.58
CA VAL A 147 -9.21 -1.76 -5.36
C VAL A 147 -9.28 -0.27 -5.66
N THR A 148 -8.66 0.17 -6.74
CA THR A 148 -8.60 1.60 -7.08
C THR A 148 -9.97 2.13 -7.51
N ALA A 149 -10.77 1.34 -8.23
CA ALA A 149 -12.11 1.74 -8.65
C ALA A 149 -13.08 1.83 -7.47
N ILE A 150 -13.13 0.81 -6.59
CA ILE A 150 -13.95 0.84 -5.36
C ILE A 150 -13.45 1.95 -4.42
N GLY A 151 -12.14 2.00 -4.18
CA GLY A 151 -11.52 2.98 -3.28
C GLY A 151 -11.81 4.42 -3.69
N ARG A 152 -11.73 4.73 -5.00
CA ARG A 152 -12.08 6.07 -5.53
C ARG A 152 -13.57 6.37 -5.34
N ALA A 153 -14.44 5.39 -5.51
CA ALA A 153 -15.87 5.56 -5.40
C ALA A 153 -16.33 5.81 -3.95
N CYS A 154 -15.62 5.25 -2.96
CA CYS A 154 -16.01 5.31 -1.54
C CYS A 154 -15.18 6.29 -0.68
N HIS A 155 -14.23 7.01 -1.28
CA HIS A 155 -13.37 7.97 -0.60
C HIS A 155 -13.92 9.40 -0.66
N PRO A 156 -13.95 10.17 0.45
CA PRO A 156 -13.32 9.91 1.75
C PRO A 156 -14.20 9.19 2.78
N GLU A 157 -15.42 8.80 2.41
CA GLU A 157 -16.48 8.44 3.34
C GLU A 157 -16.13 7.23 4.22
N VAL A 158 -15.53 6.17 3.65
CA VAL A 158 -15.07 4.99 4.41
C VAL A 158 -14.10 5.38 5.53
N ARG A 159 -13.13 6.25 5.23
CA ARG A 159 -12.16 6.75 6.23
C ARG A 159 -12.86 7.60 7.28
N GLN A 160 -13.76 8.49 6.88
CA GLN A 160 -14.50 9.36 7.79
C GLN A 160 -15.37 8.59 8.77
N ARG A 161 -15.80 7.39 8.39
CA ARG A 161 -16.53 6.46 9.27
C ARG A 161 -15.64 5.61 10.18
N GLY A 162 -14.32 5.84 10.14
CA GLY A 162 -13.37 5.19 11.04
C GLY A 162 -12.90 3.82 10.57
N PHE A 163 -13.16 3.44 9.32
CA PHE A 163 -12.61 2.21 8.74
C PHE A 163 -11.28 2.47 8.05
N HIS A 164 -10.40 1.46 8.06
CA HIS A 164 -9.16 1.48 7.30
C HIS A 164 -9.41 1.03 5.85
N PRO A 165 -9.30 1.92 4.83
CA PRO A 165 -9.65 1.55 3.45
C PRO A 165 -8.86 0.37 2.90
N THR A 166 -7.57 0.25 3.21
CA THR A 166 -6.76 -0.95 2.85
C THR A 166 -7.37 -2.24 3.33
N ALA A 167 -7.94 -2.26 4.53
CA ALA A 167 -8.53 -3.46 5.09
C ALA A 167 -9.87 -3.78 4.42
N VAL A 168 -10.78 -2.80 4.36
CA VAL A 168 -12.16 -3.02 3.93
C VAL A 168 -12.35 -3.03 2.40
N VAL A 169 -11.47 -2.35 1.65
CA VAL A 169 -11.48 -2.36 0.16
C VAL A 169 -10.51 -3.41 -0.39
N GLY A 170 -9.38 -3.65 0.28
CA GLY A 170 -8.36 -4.56 -0.21
C GLY A 170 -8.85 -6.00 -0.41
N VAL A 171 -9.80 -6.46 0.40
CA VAL A 171 -10.43 -7.79 0.27
C VAL A 171 -10.98 -8.06 -1.13
N PHE A 172 -11.58 -7.05 -1.78
CA PHE A 172 -12.07 -7.16 -3.15
C PHE A 172 -10.94 -7.33 -4.16
N GLY A 173 -9.82 -6.63 -3.95
CA GLY A 173 -8.62 -6.77 -4.80
C GLY A 173 -8.00 -8.14 -4.72
N SER A 174 -7.86 -8.68 -3.51
CA SER A 174 -7.38 -10.05 -3.29
C SER A 174 -8.31 -11.06 -3.95
N ALA A 175 -9.63 -10.93 -3.77
CA ALA A 175 -10.61 -11.80 -4.39
C ALA A 175 -10.61 -11.71 -5.93
N ALA A 176 -10.50 -10.51 -6.51
CA ALA A 176 -10.42 -10.33 -7.95
C ALA A 176 -9.14 -10.95 -8.54
N ALA A 177 -7.98 -10.73 -7.91
CA ALA A 177 -6.72 -11.30 -8.36
C ALA A 177 -6.71 -12.83 -8.25
N ALA A 178 -7.16 -13.36 -7.11
CA ALA A 178 -7.25 -14.80 -6.90
C ALA A 178 -8.28 -15.44 -7.84
N GLY A 179 -9.46 -14.82 -8.02
CA GLY A 179 -10.49 -15.27 -8.94
C GLY A 179 -10.03 -15.27 -10.40
N LYS A 180 -9.21 -14.29 -10.79
CA LYS A 180 -8.57 -14.25 -12.10
C LYS A 180 -7.63 -15.43 -12.32
N LEU A 181 -6.71 -15.69 -11.38
CA LEU A 181 -5.81 -16.85 -11.44
C LEU A 181 -6.56 -18.19 -11.38
N ALA A 182 -7.68 -18.22 -10.66
CA ALA A 182 -8.50 -19.42 -10.55
C ALA A 182 -9.36 -19.69 -11.79
N GLY A 183 -9.51 -18.72 -12.69
CA GLY A 183 -10.37 -18.84 -13.85
C GLY A 183 -11.84 -18.95 -13.48
N LEU A 184 -12.27 -18.25 -12.42
CA LEU A 184 -13.67 -18.29 -11.98
C LEU A 184 -14.61 -17.80 -13.08
N SER A 185 -15.78 -18.45 -13.16
CA SER A 185 -16.91 -17.95 -13.95
C SER A 185 -17.39 -16.61 -13.39
N ALA A 186 -18.14 -15.85 -14.20
CA ALA A 186 -18.73 -14.59 -13.76
C ALA A 186 -19.57 -14.75 -12.48
N GLU A 187 -20.34 -15.84 -12.39
CA GLU A 187 -21.15 -16.18 -11.22
C GLU A 187 -20.29 -16.45 -9.97
N HIS A 188 -19.29 -17.34 -10.07
CA HIS A 188 -18.41 -17.62 -8.94
C HIS A 188 -17.59 -16.39 -8.53
N LEU A 189 -17.20 -15.54 -9.48
CA LEU A 189 -16.50 -14.31 -9.15
C LEU A 189 -17.41 -13.31 -8.41
N ALA A 190 -18.67 -13.16 -8.81
CA ALA A 190 -19.64 -12.34 -8.08
C ALA A 190 -19.83 -12.85 -6.64
N ASN A 191 -19.97 -14.17 -6.46
CA ASN A 191 -20.02 -14.80 -5.15
C ASN A 191 -18.75 -14.55 -4.32
N ALA A 192 -17.56 -14.66 -4.93
CA ALA A 192 -16.28 -14.38 -4.28
C ALA A 192 -16.20 -12.94 -3.78
N LEU A 193 -16.64 -11.96 -4.58
CA LEU A 193 -16.69 -10.56 -4.15
C LEU A 193 -17.69 -10.37 -3.00
N GLY A 194 -18.85 -11.02 -3.05
CA GLY A 194 -19.86 -11.05 -1.98
C GLY A 194 -19.33 -11.58 -0.65
N LEU A 195 -18.65 -12.72 -0.71
CA LEU A 195 -18.00 -13.35 0.44
C LEU A 195 -16.88 -12.46 1.00
N ALA A 196 -16.02 -11.93 0.13
CA ALA A 196 -14.90 -11.07 0.50
C ALA A 196 -15.37 -9.79 1.22
N ALA A 197 -16.45 -9.16 0.73
CA ALA A 197 -17.04 -7.97 1.34
C ALA A 197 -17.42 -8.18 2.81
N SER A 198 -17.95 -9.37 3.13
CA SER A 198 -18.38 -9.71 4.50
C SER A 198 -17.21 -9.92 5.46
N SER A 199 -16.02 -10.20 4.95
CA SER A 199 -14.77 -10.26 5.72
C SER A 199 -14.01 -8.92 5.75
N GLY A 200 -14.51 -7.88 5.06
CA GLY A 200 -13.91 -6.56 5.04
C GLY A 200 -13.97 -5.91 6.43
N ALA A 201 -12.87 -5.96 7.18
CA ALA A 201 -12.79 -5.44 8.54
C ALA A 201 -11.49 -4.71 8.82
N GLY A 202 -11.54 -3.67 9.65
CA GLY A 202 -10.36 -2.94 10.12
C GLY A 202 -10.71 -1.51 10.54
N LEU A 203 -10.40 -1.17 11.79
CA LEU A 203 -10.67 0.16 12.34
C LEU A 203 -9.45 1.05 12.24
N PHE A 204 -9.65 2.31 11.87
CA PHE A 204 -8.58 3.30 11.74
C PHE A 204 -8.05 3.80 13.08
N ALA A 205 -8.62 3.36 14.21
CA ALA A 205 -8.26 3.78 15.56
C ALA A 205 -6.79 3.52 15.94
N PHE A 206 -6.05 2.71 15.18
CA PHE A 206 -4.62 2.45 15.37
C PHE A 206 -3.73 3.70 15.36
N VAL A 207 -4.21 4.81 14.79
CA VAL A 207 -3.51 6.10 14.84
C VAL A 207 -3.46 6.71 16.25
N ASN A 208 -4.31 6.24 17.16
CA ASN A 208 -4.39 6.70 18.55
C ASN A 208 -3.66 5.75 19.52
N GLY A 209 -2.85 4.82 18.99
CA GLY A 209 -2.18 3.76 19.76
C GLY A 209 -2.48 2.37 19.22
N GLY A 210 -1.59 1.40 19.49
CA GLY A 210 -1.74 0.03 18.99
C GLY A 210 -1.46 -0.12 17.49
N GLY A 211 -0.52 0.65 16.95
CA GLY A 211 -0.19 0.73 15.52
C GLY A 211 0.13 -0.62 14.83
N ASP A 212 0.47 -1.66 15.60
CA ASP A 212 0.71 -3.01 15.10
C ASP A 212 -0.43 -3.59 14.29
N ILE A 213 -1.68 -3.32 14.69
CA ILE A 213 -2.86 -3.85 13.99
C ILE A 213 -2.94 -3.34 12.54
N LYS A 214 -2.39 -2.16 12.24
CA LYS A 214 -2.32 -1.63 10.88
C LYS A 214 -1.69 -2.67 9.94
N ARG A 215 -0.57 -3.28 10.36
CA ARG A 215 0.21 -4.23 9.57
C ARG A 215 -0.62 -5.49 9.27
N LEU A 216 -1.33 -5.98 10.28
CA LEU A 216 -2.21 -7.14 10.16
C LEU A 216 -3.44 -6.88 9.28
N HIS A 217 -3.92 -5.65 9.17
CA HIS A 217 -5.06 -5.34 8.28
C HIS A 217 -4.81 -5.76 6.82
N ALA A 218 -3.60 -5.52 6.30
CA ALA A 218 -3.25 -5.92 4.94
C ALA A 218 -3.14 -7.45 4.81
N GLY A 219 -2.54 -8.12 5.81
CA GLY A 219 -2.48 -9.58 5.88
C GLY A 219 -3.88 -10.21 5.91
N HIS A 220 -4.78 -9.70 6.75
CA HIS A 220 -6.17 -10.15 6.79
C HIS A 220 -6.84 -9.93 5.44
N ALA A 221 -6.77 -8.73 4.86
CA ALA A 221 -7.39 -8.47 3.57
C ALA A 221 -6.88 -9.40 2.45
N ALA A 222 -5.57 -9.69 2.44
CA ALA A 222 -4.96 -10.62 1.49
C ALA A 222 -5.50 -12.04 1.66
N ARG A 223 -5.57 -12.53 2.90
CA ARG A 223 -6.07 -13.86 3.24
C ARG A 223 -7.56 -14.00 2.95
N GLU A 224 -8.38 -13.07 3.41
CA GLU A 224 -9.83 -13.19 3.36
C GLU A 224 -10.36 -13.13 1.92
N GLY A 225 -9.79 -12.29 1.05
CA GLY A 225 -10.16 -12.28 -0.38
C GLY A 225 -9.77 -13.58 -1.10
N LEU A 226 -8.60 -14.14 -0.78
CA LEU A 226 -8.16 -15.43 -1.30
C LEU A 226 -9.07 -16.57 -0.80
N GLN A 227 -9.42 -16.57 0.48
CA GLN A 227 -10.35 -17.54 1.06
C GLN A 227 -11.74 -17.45 0.42
N ALA A 228 -12.27 -16.24 0.23
CA ALA A 228 -13.55 -16.02 -0.44
C ALA A 228 -13.57 -16.60 -1.86
N THR A 229 -12.46 -16.45 -2.60
CA THR A 229 -12.28 -17.06 -3.93
C THR A 229 -12.35 -18.58 -3.86
N LEU A 230 -11.62 -19.21 -2.93
CA LEU A 230 -11.62 -20.66 -2.78
C LEU A 230 -12.98 -21.21 -2.34
N LEU A 231 -13.71 -20.47 -1.50
CA LEU A 231 -15.08 -20.83 -1.11
C LEU A 231 -16.03 -20.76 -2.30
N ALA A 232 -15.98 -19.68 -3.09
CA ALA A 232 -16.81 -19.53 -4.27
C ALA A 232 -16.48 -20.57 -5.36
N GLU A 233 -15.21 -20.97 -5.50
CA GLU A 233 -14.81 -22.07 -6.39
C GLU A 233 -15.47 -23.41 -6.00
N GLN A 234 -15.81 -23.58 -4.72
CA GLN A 234 -16.57 -24.74 -4.21
C GLN A 234 -18.10 -24.53 -4.23
N GLY A 235 -18.59 -23.44 -4.81
CA GLY A 235 -20.02 -23.14 -4.93
C GLY A 235 -20.64 -22.49 -3.69
N VAL A 236 -19.84 -21.97 -2.76
CA VAL A 236 -20.38 -21.14 -1.67
C VAL A 236 -20.82 -19.78 -2.24
N GLU A 237 -22.06 -19.40 -1.98
CA GLU A 237 -22.67 -18.20 -2.54
C GLU A 237 -22.41 -16.96 -1.67
N GLY A 238 -22.33 -15.80 -2.33
CA GLY A 238 -22.32 -14.48 -1.70
C GLY A 238 -23.27 -13.55 -2.45
N PRO A 239 -23.65 -12.38 -1.88
CA PRO A 239 -24.55 -11.47 -2.58
C PRO A 239 -23.93 -10.97 -3.91
N PRO A 240 -24.53 -11.24 -5.08
CA PRO A 240 -23.91 -10.97 -6.38
C PRO A 240 -23.92 -9.47 -6.75
N GLY A 241 -24.65 -8.63 -6.04
CA GLY A 241 -24.61 -7.16 -6.13
C GLY A 241 -24.02 -6.50 -4.89
N VAL A 242 -23.14 -7.18 -4.13
CA VAL A 242 -22.69 -6.75 -2.79
C VAL A 242 -22.18 -5.32 -2.71
N ILE A 243 -21.66 -4.74 -3.79
CA ILE A 243 -21.13 -3.38 -3.77
C ILE A 243 -22.28 -2.36 -3.74
N GLU A 244 -23.31 -2.59 -4.55
CA GLU A 244 -24.40 -1.66 -4.84
C GLU A 244 -25.74 -2.03 -4.16
N GLU A 245 -25.88 -3.20 -3.55
CA GLU A 245 -27.17 -3.55 -2.93
C GLU A 245 -27.52 -2.66 -1.73
N ARG A 246 -28.82 -2.62 -1.37
CA ARG A 246 -29.36 -1.82 -0.25
C ARG A 246 -28.55 -1.97 1.03
N ASP A 247 -28.18 -3.20 1.37
CA ASP A 247 -27.39 -3.53 2.57
C ASP A 247 -25.92 -3.87 2.22
N GLY A 248 -25.49 -3.47 1.03
CA GLY A 248 -24.18 -3.72 0.45
C GLY A 248 -23.07 -2.78 0.96
N PHE A 249 -21.85 -3.00 0.47
CA PHE A 249 -20.63 -2.34 0.92
C PHE A 249 -20.72 -0.81 0.93
N MET A 250 -21.21 -0.21 -0.16
CA MET A 250 -21.26 1.25 -0.28
C MET A 250 -22.19 1.86 0.79
N GLN A 251 -23.34 1.22 1.06
CA GLN A 251 -24.23 1.65 2.14
C GLN A 251 -23.63 1.35 3.52
N ALA A 252 -23.06 0.16 3.71
CA ALA A 252 -22.61 -0.33 5.01
C ALA A 252 -21.32 0.34 5.51
N PHE A 253 -20.39 0.70 4.62
CA PHE A 253 -19.05 1.24 4.94
C PHE A 253 -18.84 2.69 4.53
N ALA A 254 -19.33 3.14 3.37
CA ALA A 254 -19.24 4.55 3.00
C ALA A 254 -20.39 5.37 3.61
N ARG A 255 -21.65 4.91 3.53
CA ARG A 255 -22.85 5.76 3.79
C ARG A 255 -22.77 7.10 3.06
N ALA A 256 -22.23 7.07 1.84
CA ALA A 256 -22.12 8.29 1.04
C ALA A 256 -23.53 8.80 0.73
N GLU A 257 -23.77 10.10 0.87
CA GLU A 257 -25.07 10.73 0.53
C GLU A 257 -25.43 10.56 -0.96
N LYS A 258 -24.41 10.31 -1.80
CA LYS A 258 -24.55 9.95 -3.20
C LYS A 258 -23.58 8.83 -3.52
N ALA A 259 -24.09 7.77 -4.13
CA ALA A 259 -23.22 6.74 -4.64
C ALA A 259 -22.44 7.24 -5.86
N ARG A 260 -21.13 7.00 -5.86
CA ARG A 260 -20.27 7.31 -7.01
C ARG A 260 -20.18 6.07 -7.88
N ALA A 261 -20.32 6.26 -9.20
CA ALA A 261 -20.18 5.17 -10.14
C ALA A 261 -18.75 4.59 -10.09
N ILE A 262 -18.66 3.27 -10.21
CA ILE A 262 -17.38 2.59 -10.47
C ILE A 262 -17.08 2.73 -11.96
N ALA A 263 -15.85 3.16 -12.26
CA ALA A 263 -15.35 3.24 -13.64
C ALA A 263 -14.08 2.41 -13.75
N LEU A 264 -14.00 1.60 -14.80
CA LEU A 264 -12.92 0.67 -15.07
C LEU A 264 -12.37 0.89 -16.50
N PRO A 265 -11.13 0.46 -16.78
CA PRO A 265 -10.60 0.49 -18.14
C PRO A 265 -11.42 -0.37 -19.11
N PRO A 266 -11.46 -0.02 -20.41
CA PRO A 266 -10.78 1.12 -21.04
C PRO A 266 -11.55 2.45 -20.96
N ALA A 267 -12.72 2.50 -20.30
CA ALA A 267 -13.52 3.72 -20.20
C ALA A 267 -12.81 4.84 -19.42
N VAL A 268 -11.89 4.46 -18.53
CA VAL A 268 -10.94 5.33 -17.84
C VAL A 268 -9.52 4.74 -17.92
N PRO A 269 -8.46 5.55 -17.72
CA PRO A 269 -7.10 5.02 -17.61
C PRO A 269 -6.97 3.98 -16.49
N PHE A 270 -6.06 3.03 -16.66
CA PHE A 270 -5.73 2.03 -15.64
C PHE A 270 -5.24 2.68 -14.35
N GLY A 271 -5.92 2.42 -13.24
CA GLY A 271 -5.62 2.92 -11.90
C GLY A 271 -4.27 2.47 -11.35
N ILE A 272 -3.76 1.30 -11.75
CA ILE A 272 -2.41 0.82 -11.37
C ILE A 272 -1.31 1.82 -11.78
N THR A 273 -1.50 2.55 -12.89
CA THR A 273 -0.56 3.55 -13.40
C THR A 273 -0.62 4.88 -12.61
N ASP A 274 -1.62 5.05 -11.74
CA ASP A 274 -1.79 6.20 -10.85
C ASP A 274 -1.46 5.87 -9.38
N CYS A 275 -1.10 4.61 -9.09
CA CYS A 275 -0.59 4.22 -7.79
C CYS A 275 0.85 4.71 -7.61
N TYR A 276 1.15 5.29 -6.45
CA TYR A 276 2.47 5.80 -6.10
C TYR A 276 3.33 4.74 -5.43
N ILE A 277 4.65 4.84 -5.59
CA ILE A 277 5.64 4.03 -4.87
C ILE A 277 6.40 4.93 -3.89
N LYS A 278 6.46 4.56 -2.61
CA LYS A 278 7.18 5.35 -1.60
C LYS A 278 8.70 5.14 -1.72
N PRO A 279 9.52 6.19 -1.91
CA PRO A 279 10.98 6.05 -1.82
C PRO A 279 11.50 5.92 -0.38
N TYR A 280 10.74 6.40 0.63
CA TYR A 280 11.16 6.46 2.03
C TYR A 280 10.21 5.66 2.95
N PRO A 281 10.71 4.93 3.96
CA PRO A 281 9.91 4.04 4.82
C PRO A 281 9.17 4.81 5.93
N CYS A 282 8.36 5.78 5.53
CA CYS A 282 7.65 6.69 6.42
C CYS A 282 6.34 7.20 5.81
N CYS A 283 5.55 7.89 6.64
CA CYS A 283 4.26 8.46 6.24
C CYS A 283 4.36 9.25 4.94
N ARG A 284 3.48 8.92 3.98
CA ARG A 284 3.45 9.57 2.66
C ARG A 284 3.24 11.08 2.76
N HIS A 285 2.55 11.55 3.80
CA HIS A 285 2.25 12.97 3.99
C HIS A 285 3.48 13.84 4.28
N ILE A 286 4.58 13.24 4.77
CA ILE A 286 5.77 13.95 5.23
C ILE A 286 6.85 14.01 4.13
N GLN A 287 6.84 13.06 3.20
CA GLN A 287 7.87 12.90 2.14
C GLN A 287 8.14 14.15 1.28
N PRO A 288 7.14 14.96 0.87
CA PRO A 288 7.41 16.19 0.12
C PRO A 288 8.33 17.17 0.88
N ALA A 289 8.17 17.26 2.22
CA ALA A 289 9.02 18.10 3.05
C ALA A 289 10.44 17.54 3.17
N LEU A 290 10.58 16.21 3.22
CA LEU A 290 11.89 15.55 3.23
C LEU A 290 12.64 15.82 1.91
N GLU A 291 11.96 15.70 0.78
CA GLU A 291 12.54 15.93 -0.54
C GLU A 291 12.96 17.39 -0.72
N ALA A 292 12.08 18.33 -0.35
CA ALA A 292 12.39 19.75 -0.39
C ALA A 292 13.58 20.08 0.53
N LEU A 293 13.64 19.54 1.75
CA LEU A 293 14.75 19.77 2.66
C LEU A 293 16.05 19.17 2.15
N ILE A 294 16.07 17.87 1.81
CA ILE A 294 17.29 17.19 1.31
C ILE A 294 17.83 17.89 0.07
N GLY A 295 16.94 18.22 -0.86
CA GLY A 295 17.32 18.95 -2.06
C GLY A 295 17.91 20.33 -1.76
N LEU A 296 17.28 21.09 -0.86
CA LEU A 296 17.78 22.40 -0.44
C LEU A 296 19.16 22.31 0.23
N LEU A 297 19.36 21.34 1.13
CA LEU A 297 20.65 21.12 1.80
C LEU A 297 21.77 20.76 0.82
N ASN A 298 21.44 20.02 -0.25
CA ASN A 298 22.40 19.64 -1.28
C ASN A 298 22.74 20.81 -2.21
N ASP A 299 21.72 21.50 -2.74
CA ASP A 299 21.90 22.56 -3.73
C ASP A 299 22.64 23.77 -3.12
N GLU A 300 22.34 24.11 -1.86
CA GLU A 300 22.92 25.26 -1.14
C GLU A 300 24.13 24.88 -0.26
N ASN A 301 24.52 23.60 -0.30
CA ASN A 301 25.58 23.00 0.51
C ASN A 301 25.51 23.40 2.00
N ILE A 302 24.33 23.28 2.60
CA ILE A 302 24.08 23.64 4.01
C ILE A 302 24.43 22.44 4.91
N ALA A 303 25.37 22.62 5.84
CA ALA A 303 25.68 21.65 6.88
C ALA A 303 24.59 21.65 7.97
N SER A 304 24.39 20.50 8.62
CA SER A 304 23.37 20.33 9.67
C SER A 304 23.57 21.32 10.82
N GLU A 305 24.82 21.63 11.14
CA GLU A 305 25.25 22.52 12.23
C GLU A 305 24.96 23.99 11.92
N GLU A 306 24.89 24.38 10.65
CA GLU A 306 24.58 25.76 10.22
C GLU A 306 23.09 26.09 10.40
N VAL A 307 22.22 25.09 10.56
CA VAL A 307 20.78 25.31 10.58
C VAL A 307 20.35 25.85 11.94
N GLU A 308 19.84 27.07 11.95
CA GLU A 308 19.30 27.74 13.14
C GLU A 308 17.81 27.41 13.32
N ARG A 309 17.04 27.41 12.22
CA ARG A 309 15.61 27.15 12.23
C ARG A 309 15.15 26.51 10.91
N ILE A 310 14.15 25.64 11.00
CA ILE A 310 13.47 25.02 9.86
C ILE A 310 11.99 25.35 9.97
N GLU A 311 11.43 25.95 8.92
CA GLU A 311 10.00 26.19 8.80
C GLU A 311 9.44 25.32 7.69
N VAL A 312 8.38 24.58 7.97
CA VAL A 312 7.67 23.76 7.00
C VAL A 312 6.22 24.26 6.91
N ALA A 313 5.84 24.73 5.73
CA ALA A 313 4.47 25.03 5.35
C ALA A 313 3.93 23.86 4.53
N THR A 314 2.91 23.16 5.04
CA THR A 314 2.27 22.01 4.39
C THR A 314 0.73 22.12 4.52
N TYR A 315 0.00 21.02 4.49
CA TYR A 315 -1.45 20.96 4.67
C TYR A 315 -1.79 20.32 6.02
N ARG A 316 -3.01 20.55 6.50
CA ARG A 316 -3.44 20.24 7.87
C ARG A 316 -3.21 18.78 8.27
N ILE A 317 -3.53 17.83 7.40
CA ILE A 317 -3.33 16.39 7.67
C ILE A 317 -1.84 16.06 7.85
N ALA A 318 -0.94 16.66 7.07
CA ALA A 318 0.49 16.47 7.27
C ALA A 318 0.98 17.16 8.56
N ALA A 319 0.43 18.35 8.87
CA ALA A 319 0.79 19.12 10.07
C ALA A 319 0.36 18.43 11.38
N GLU A 320 -0.68 17.59 11.37
CA GLU A 320 -1.09 16.77 12.53
C GLU A 320 0.06 15.87 13.05
N HIS A 321 1.01 15.50 12.18
CA HIS A 321 2.19 14.71 12.56
C HIS A 321 3.31 15.51 13.26
N ALA A 322 3.18 16.83 13.39
CA ALA A 322 4.22 17.68 13.96
C ALA A 322 4.49 17.41 15.45
N GLN A 323 3.52 16.84 16.15
CA GLN A 323 3.60 16.51 17.58
C GLN A 323 3.86 15.01 17.84
N THR A 324 3.94 14.19 16.80
CA THR A 324 4.17 12.75 16.94
C THR A 324 5.60 12.49 17.45
N GLY A 325 5.71 11.77 18.56
CA GLY A 325 6.99 11.31 19.12
C GLY A 325 7.63 10.17 18.32
N TRP A 326 8.79 9.69 18.76
CA TRP A 326 9.56 8.65 18.06
C TRP A 326 10.16 7.60 19.01
N ASP A 327 9.44 7.30 20.10
CA ASP A 327 9.88 6.37 21.16
C ASP A 327 9.88 4.91 20.72
N ASP A 328 9.11 4.57 19.69
CA ASP A 328 9.08 3.27 19.04
C ASP A 328 9.22 3.38 17.52
N PHE A 329 9.44 2.23 16.86
CA PHE A 329 9.60 2.14 15.41
C PHE A 329 8.39 2.71 14.64
N ALA A 330 7.16 2.38 15.04
CA ALA A 330 5.96 2.79 14.31
C ALA A 330 5.71 4.30 14.44
N SER A 331 5.83 4.85 15.65
CA SER A 331 5.67 6.30 15.87
C SER A 331 6.74 7.11 15.13
N ALA A 332 7.98 6.64 15.09
CA ALA A 332 9.06 7.27 14.35
C ALA A 332 8.78 7.39 12.84
N GLN A 333 8.12 6.40 12.23
CA GLN A 333 7.72 6.44 10.81
C GLN A 333 6.64 7.48 10.49
N LEU A 334 5.94 7.96 11.52
CA LEU A 334 4.89 8.97 11.41
C LEU A 334 5.33 10.32 12.02
N SER A 335 6.56 10.43 12.52
CA SER A 335 7.04 11.58 13.27
C SER A 335 7.70 12.62 12.36
N PHE A 336 7.00 13.72 12.11
CA PHE A 336 7.55 14.86 11.37
C PHE A 336 8.90 15.35 11.92
N PRO A 337 9.05 15.64 13.24
CA PRO A 337 10.32 16.13 13.78
C PRO A 337 11.46 15.13 13.61
N TYR A 338 11.19 13.85 13.84
CA TYR A 338 12.21 12.81 13.69
C TYR A 338 12.67 12.67 12.24
N LEU A 339 11.73 12.61 11.30
CA LEU A 339 12.03 12.45 9.87
C LEU A 339 12.77 13.66 9.28
N ILE A 340 12.40 14.88 9.68
CA ILE A 340 13.17 16.09 9.34
C ILE A 340 14.57 16.03 9.94
N GLY A 341 14.70 15.52 11.16
CA GLY A 341 16.00 15.24 11.78
C GLY A 341 16.86 14.29 10.97
N LEU A 342 16.29 13.18 10.47
CA LEU A 342 17.00 12.24 9.60
C LEU A 342 17.43 12.90 8.29
N ALA A 343 16.55 13.67 7.66
CA ALA A 343 16.86 14.42 6.45
C ALA A 343 17.99 15.44 6.68
N LEU A 344 18.00 16.13 7.81
CA LEU A 344 19.05 17.09 8.14
C LEU A 344 20.40 16.39 8.41
N LYS A 345 20.40 15.32 9.20
CA LYS A 345 21.61 14.64 9.66
C LYS A 345 22.24 13.76 8.58
N PHE A 346 21.42 12.98 7.87
CA PHE A 346 21.91 11.95 6.95
C PHE A 346 21.68 12.31 5.48
N ARG A 347 20.91 13.37 5.19
CA ARG A 347 20.42 13.70 3.84
C ARG A 347 19.72 12.52 3.16
N ALA A 348 19.16 11.61 3.97
CA ALA A 348 18.51 10.39 3.54
C ALA A 348 17.61 9.84 4.65
N VAL A 349 16.59 9.08 4.26
CA VAL A 349 15.73 8.31 5.17
C VAL A 349 15.75 6.87 4.72
N ARG A 350 16.37 5.99 5.51
CA ARG A 350 16.57 4.57 5.24
C ARG A 350 16.07 3.72 6.39
N LEU A 351 15.84 2.43 6.16
CA LEU A 351 15.28 1.54 7.18
C LEU A 351 16.21 1.42 8.40
N GLU A 352 17.53 1.39 8.20
CA GLU A 352 18.50 1.33 9.31
C GLU A 352 18.44 2.57 10.23
N HIS A 353 17.93 3.71 9.73
CA HIS A 353 17.80 4.91 10.54
C HIS A 353 16.76 4.75 11.65
N PHE A 354 15.80 3.82 11.54
CA PHE A 354 14.77 3.61 12.55
C PHE A 354 15.19 2.68 13.70
N ALA A 355 16.44 2.18 13.67
CA ALA A 355 16.99 1.37 14.74
C ALA A 355 17.02 2.16 16.07
N ASP A 356 16.80 1.46 17.19
CA ASP A 356 16.77 2.04 18.54
C ASP A 356 17.97 2.93 18.86
N ALA A 357 19.18 2.49 18.47
CA ALA A 357 20.40 3.23 18.70
C ALA A 357 20.41 4.60 18.00
N VAL A 358 19.84 4.68 16.79
CA VAL A 358 19.73 5.94 16.06
C VAL A 358 18.62 6.79 16.66
N ARG A 359 17.43 6.23 16.93
CA ARG A 359 16.29 6.97 17.50
C ARG A 359 16.60 7.65 18.83
N ARG A 360 17.47 7.04 19.66
CA ARG A 360 17.88 7.55 20.98
C ARG A 360 18.97 8.63 20.93
N ASP A 361 19.47 9.01 19.76
CA ASP A 361 20.43 10.09 19.64
C ASP A 361 19.82 11.43 20.08
N SER A 362 20.45 12.08 21.06
CA SER A 362 20.00 13.34 21.64
C SER A 362 20.01 14.51 20.65
N ALA A 363 20.75 14.40 19.54
CA ALA A 363 20.75 15.37 18.46
C ALA A 363 19.36 15.56 17.86
N PHE A 364 18.52 14.52 17.78
CA PHE A 364 17.18 14.63 17.20
C PHE A 364 16.25 15.51 18.02
N ALA A 365 16.35 15.48 19.35
CA ALA A 365 15.60 16.39 20.21
C ALA A 365 16.05 17.85 20.00
N ALA A 366 17.34 18.08 19.73
CA ALA A 366 17.83 19.41 19.41
C ALA A 366 17.34 19.91 18.04
N ILE A 367 17.31 19.04 17.02
CA ILE A 367 16.79 19.38 15.70
C ILE A 367 15.28 19.64 15.76
N ALA A 368 14.53 18.82 16.50
CA ALA A 368 13.09 18.99 16.66
C ALA A 368 12.72 20.36 17.24
N ARG A 369 13.52 20.91 18.16
CA ARG A 369 13.31 22.27 18.71
C ARG A 369 13.48 23.40 17.69
N LYS A 370 14.18 23.14 16.58
CA LYS A 370 14.38 24.10 15.49
C LYS A 370 13.24 24.06 14.46
N LEU A 371 12.36 23.07 14.52
CA LEU A 371 11.30 22.85 13.54
C LEU A 371 10.01 23.57 13.92
N THR A 372 9.43 24.30 12.96
CA THR A 372 8.05 24.77 13.02
C THR A 372 7.29 24.20 11.82
N VAL A 373 6.15 23.54 12.06
CA VAL A 373 5.27 23.02 11.00
C VAL A 373 3.95 23.77 11.03
N THR A 374 3.49 24.25 9.88
CA THR A 374 2.26 25.04 9.73
C THR A 374 1.45 24.56 8.52
N ALA A 375 0.16 24.91 8.50
CA ALA A 375 -0.74 24.64 7.38
C ALA A 375 -1.37 25.94 6.85
N PRO A 376 -0.62 26.78 6.12
CA PRO A 376 -1.16 28.03 5.61
C PRO A 376 -2.18 27.77 4.48
N ALA A 377 -3.16 28.66 4.35
CA ALA A 377 -4.34 28.44 3.50
C ALA A 377 -4.01 28.28 2.00
N ASP A 378 -2.94 28.92 1.52
CA ASP A 378 -2.46 28.80 0.14
C ASP A 378 -1.94 27.40 -0.20
N VAL A 379 -1.37 26.71 0.80
CA VAL A 379 -0.83 25.35 0.68
C VAL A 379 -1.90 24.30 1.02
N ASP A 380 -2.70 24.52 2.07
CA ASP A 380 -3.74 23.58 2.52
C ASP A 380 -4.79 23.32 1.43
N ARG A 381 -5.19 24.35 0.68
CA ARG A 381 -6.22 24.27 -0.38
C ARG A 381 -5.83 23.37 -1.56
N LEU A 382 -4.56 23.00 -1.71
CA LEU A 382 -4.09 22.11 -2.78
C LEU A 382 -4.34 20.62 -2.45
N TYR A 383 -4.57 20.29 -1.17
CA TYR A 383 -4.96 18.96 -0.75
C TYR A 383 -6.48 18.75 -0.97
N PRO A 384 -6.94 17.59 -1.47
CA PRO A 384 -6.19 16.35 -1.71
C PRO A 384 -5.59 16.18 -3.10
N GLN A 385 -5.74 17.15 -4.02
CA GLN A 385 -5.29 17.03 -5.41
C GLN A 385 -3.76 16.86 -5.49
N LEU A 386 -3.03 17.56 -4.63
CA LEU A 386 -1.59 17.49 -4.44
C LEU A 386 -1.26 17.27 -2.96
N ARG A 387 0.00 16.93 -2.68
CA ARG A 387 0.56 16.86 -1.32
C ARG A 387 1.77 17.78 -1.21
N PRO A 388 1.56 19.10 -1.12
CA PRO A 388 2.66 20.06 -1.16
C PRO A 388 3.39 20.20 0.19
N ALA A 389 4.66 20.60 0.11
CA ALA A 389 5.40 21.17 1.22
C ALA A 389 6.36 22.26 0.72
N ARG A 390 6.39 23.38 1.43
CA ARG A 390 7.38 24.45 1.27
C ARG A 390 8.24 24.48 2.51
N VAL A 391 9.54 24.29 2.33
CA VAL A 391 10.54 24.22 3.41
C VAL A 391 11.45 25.45 3.31
N THR A 392 11.58 26.16 4.41
CA THR A 392 12.52 27.27 4.58
C THR A 392 13.55 26.91 5.65
N VAL A 393 14.82 26.98 5.30
CA VAL A 393 15.96 26.80 6.21
C VAL A 393 16.60 28.15 6.46
N ILE A 394 16.78 28.48 7.74
CA ILE A 394 17.39 29.74 8.19
C ILE A 394 18.77 29.40 8.78
N THR A 395 19.79 30.12 8.31
CA THR A 395 21.18 30.02 8.77
C THR A 395 21.76 31.43 8.95
N ALA A 396 22.95 31.53 9.54
CA ALA A 396 23.71 32.79 9.61
C ALA A 396 24.03 33.40 8.22
N ARG A 397 23.97 32.59 7.14
CA ARG A 397 24.18 33.05 5.75
C ARG A 397 22.92 33.66 5.14
N GLY A 398 21.74 33.39 5.70
CA GLY A 398 20.46 33.87 5.17
C GLY A 398 19.36 32.81 5.24
N SER A 399 18.32 33.04 4.44
CA SER A 399 17.14 32.17 4.37
C SER A 399 17.04 31.54 2.98
N PHE A 400 16.85 30.23 2.94
CA PHE A 400 16.79 29.43 1.72
C PHE A 400 15.46 28.68 1.71
N THR A 401 14.74 28.70 0.57
CA THR A 401 13.40 28.10 0.47
C THR A 401 13.31 27.18 -0.73
N ARG A 402 12.70 26.00 -0.55
CA ARG A 402 12.34 25.08 -1.63
C ARG A 402 10.91 24.57 -1.45
N GLN A 403 10.21 24.36 -2.56
CA GLN A 403 8.87 23.80 -2.58
C GLN A 403 8.85 22.50 -3.39
N ALA A 404 8.19 21.49 -2.84
CA ALA A 404 7.77 20.28 -3.53
C ALA A 404 6.25 20.30 -3.63
N GLU A 405 5.70 20.18 -4.84
CA GLU A 405 4.24 20.21 -5.05
C GLU A 405 3.60 18.85 -4.79
N GLU A 406 4.32 17.76 -5.02
CA GLU A 406 3.91 16.39 -4.78
C GLU A 406 5.14 15.55 -4.43
N ALA A 407 4.94 14.43 -3.73
CA ALA A 407 6.04 13.54 -3.37
C ALA A 407 6.51 12.68 -4.55
N LEU A 408 7.82 12.43 -4.60
CA LEU A 408 8.48 11.50 -5.50
C LEU A 408 7.84 10.11 -5.45
N GLY A 409 7.78 9.45 -6.60
CA GLY A 409 7.10 8.17 -6.78
C GLY A 409 5.61 8.26 -7.09
N SER A 410 5.02 9.46 -7.16
CA SER A 410 3.66 9.67 -7.66
C SER A 410 3.60 9.56 -9.19
N ARG A 411 2.40 9.55 -9.79
CA ARG A 411 2.25 9.66 -11.26
C ARG A 411 2.82 10.96 -11.82
N ILE A 412 2.72 12.06 -11.07
CA ILE A 412 3.19 13.40 -11.50
C ILE A 412 4.71 13.49 -11.40
N VAL A 413 5.29 12.94 -10.32
CA VAL A 413 6.73 12.95 -10.05
C VAL A 413 7.18 11.49 -9.87
N PRO A 414 7.31 10.70 -10.95
CA PRO A 414 7.59 9.27 -10.84
C PRO A 414 8.99 8.99 -10.31
N LEU A 415 9.13 7.89 -9.58
CA LEU A 415 10.44 7.32 -9.26
C LEU A 415 10.98 6.66 -10.54
N ASP A 416 12.19 6.95 -10.98
CA ASP A 416 12.76 6.25 -12.14
C ASP A 416 13.06 4.77 -11.82
N ASP A 417 13.15 3.92 -12.85
CA ASP A 417 13.41 2.48 -12.67
C ASP A 417 14.76 2.18 -12.02
N PRO A 418 15.86 2.90 -12.33
CA PRO A 418 17.12 2.72 -11.62
C PRO A 418 17.00 2.94 -10.11
N ARG A 419 16.28 3.97 -9.66
CA ARG A 419 16.03 4.23 -8.24
C ARG A 419 15.10 3.20 -7.63
N LEU A 420 14.09 2.72 -8.36
CA LEU A 420 13.23 1.63 -7.89
C LEU A 420 14.03 0.33 -7.72
N LYS A 421 14.91 0.01 -8.67
CA LYS A 421 15.82 -1.14 -8.56
C LYS A 421 16.79 -0.97 -7.39
N ALA A 422 17.36 0.22 -7.20
CA ALA A 422 18.22 0.50 -6.05
C ALA A 422 17.46 0.32 -4.72
N LYS A 423 16.23 0.85 -4.62
CA LYS A 423 15.32 0.61 -3.48
C LYS A 423 15.15 -0.89 -3.24
N PHE A 424 14.85 -1.67 -4.27
CA PHE A 424 14.70 -3.13 -4.13
C PHE A 424 15.97 -3.80 -3.60
N LEU A 425 17.13 -3.47 -4.15
CA LEU A 425 18.41 -4.06 -3.72
C LEU A 425 18.77 -3.68 -2.28
N ASP A 426 18.51 -2.43 -1.87
CA ASP A 426 18.72 -1.96 -0.50
C ASP A 426 17.82 -2.70 0.51
N LEU A 427 16.62 -3.10 0.09
CA LEU A 427 15.67 -3.85 0.92
C LEU A 427 15.98 -5.36 0.98
N VAL A 428 16.31 -5.96 -0.16
CA VAL A 428 16.44 -7.42 -0.30
C VAL A 428 17.86 -7.91 -0.02
N GLY A 429 18.87 -7.12 -0.37
CA GLY A 429 20.28 -7.45 -0.17
C GLY A 429 20.63 -7.83 1.28
N PRO A 430 20.19 -7.06 2.30
CA PRO A 430 20.44 -7.42 3.70
C PRO A 430 19.80 -8.73 4.17
N VAL A 431 18.74 -9.19 3.50
CA VAL A 431 17.98 -10.40 3.90
C VAL A 431 18.46 -11.64 3.13
N LEU A 432 18.62 -11.55 1.81
CA LEU A 432 18.91 -12.68 0.94
C LEU A 432 20.33 -12.65 0.34
N GLY A 433 21.07 -11.57 0.53
CA GLY A 433 22.37 -11.33 -0.08
C GLY A 433 22.28 -10.65 -1.45
N THR A 434 23.31 -9.86 -1.79
CA THR A 434 23.34 -9.02 -2.99
C THR A 434 23.17 -9.78 -4.31
N ALA A 435 23.75 -10.99 -4.42
CA ALA A 435 23.64 -11.80 -5.64
C ALA A 435 22.19 -12.22 -5.91
N ARG A 436 21.54 -12.85 -4.91
CA ARG A 436 20.12 -13.26 -4.99
C ARG A 436 19.20 -12.07 -5.21
N ALA A 437 19.48 -10.93 -4.57
CA ALA A 437 18.71 -9.71 -4.78
C ALA A 437 18.76 -9.23 -6.25
N ASN A 438 19.94 -9.27 -6.89
CA ASN A 438 20.06 -8.90 -8.31
C ASN A 438 19.34 -9.88 -9.24
N GLU A 439 19.49 -11.19 -9.00
CA GLU A 439 18.82 -12.23 -9.76
C GLU A 439 17.29 -12.11 -9.66
N LEU A 440 16.77 -11.90 -8.44
CA LEU A 440 15.34 -11.67 -8.20
C LEU A 440 14.84 -10.41 -8.90
N ALA A 441 15.57 -9.30 -8.80
CA ALA A 441 15.18 -8.06 -9.47
C ALA A 441 15.08 -8.23 -10.99
N GLN A 442 16.02 -8.99 -11.58
CA GLN A 442 15.99 -9.29 -13.02
C GLN A 442 14.81 -10.20 -13.39
N ALA A 443 14.56 -11.25 -12.61
CA ALA A 443 13.46 -12.18 -12.86
C ALA A 443 12.09 -11.51 -12.75
N LEU A 444 11.90 -10.62 -11.75
CA LEU A 444 10.67 -9.86 -11.56
C LEU A 444 10.43 -8.84 -12.68
N TRP A 445 11.48 -8.25 -13.24
CA TRP A 445 11.37 -7.36 -14.40
C TRP A 445 10.97 -8.07 -15.69
N SER A 446 11.30 -9.35 -15.81
CA SER A 446 10.95 -10.20 -16.96
C SER A 446 9.90 -11.25 -16.60
N ILE A 447 9.02 -10.95 -15.63
CA ILE A 447 8.11 -11.94 -15.03
C ILE A 447 7.23 -12.64 -16.06
N ASP A 448 6.73 -11.92 -17.06
CA ASP A 448 5.91 -12.41 -18.19
C ASP A 448 6.59 -13.52 -19.00
N ALA A 449 7.92 -13.55 -19.06
CA ALA A 449 8.65 -14.63 -19.73
C ALA A 449 8.70 -15.94 -18.91
N ILE A 450 8.27 -15.92 -17.65
CA ILE A 450 8.32 -17.07 -16.75
C ILE A 450 7.10 -17.97 -17.00
N ARG A 451 7.36 -19.25 -17.30
CA ARG A 451 6.31 -20.25 -17.54
C ARG A 451 5.66 -20.82 -16.29
N ASP A 452 6.38 -20.80 -15.17
CA ASP A 452 5.93 -21.25 -13.86
C ASP A 452 6.57 -20.35 -12.79
N VAL A 453 5.74 -19.61 -12.04
CA VAL A 453 6.22 -18.69 -11.01
C VAL A 453 6.63 -19.38 -9.71
N ALA A 454 6.31 -20.66 -9.50
CA ALA A 454 6.58 -21.36 -8.24
C ALA A 454 8.09 -21.42 -7.88
N PRO A 455 9.02 -21.72 -8.81
CA PRO A 455 10.45 -21.63 -8.53
C PRO A 455 10.92 -20.22 -8.16
N LEU A 456 10.39 -19.20 -8.83
CA LEU A 456 10.70 -17.80 -8.53
C LEU A 456 10.24 -17.45 -7.11
N VAL A 457 9.00 -17.76 -6.73
CA VAL A 457 8.48 -17.54 -5.37
C VAL A 457 9.31 -18.32 -4.34
N GLY A 458 9.71 -19.55 -4.66
CA GLY A 458 10.61 -20.36 -3.84
C GLY A 458 11.97 -19.70 -3.59
N SER A 459 12.48 -18.93 -4.56
CA SER A 459 13.76 -18.21 -4.42
C SER A 459 13.67 -16.92 -3.61
N MET A 460 12.47 -16.50 -3.19
CA MET A 460 12.27 -15.33 -2.32
C MET A 460 12.45 -15.64 -0.82
N ALA A 461 12.60 -16.92 -0.46
CA ALA A 461 12.73 -17.42 0.92
C ALA A 461 14.19 -17.58 1.39
#